data_AF-A0AAV2Q2R6-F1
#
_entry.id   AF-A0AAV2Q2R6-F1
#
_cell.length_a   1.000
_cell.length_b   1.000
_cell.length_c   1.000
_cell.angle_alpha   90.00
_cell.angle_beta   90.00
_cell.angle_gamma   90.00
#
_symmetry.space_group_name_H-M   'P 1'
#
loop_
_entity.id
_entity.type
_entity.pdbx_description
1 polymer ?
#
loop_
_entity_poly.entity_id
_entity_poly.type
_entity_poly.pdbx_seq_one_letter_code
_entity_poly.pdbx_strand_id
1 'polypeptide(L)'
;HCSPDIAVMKLLVIVLLATLLVIAESAITCYDCVNNPTAFSWLAQDSECANASYSGDTKFWSDADSCRMAIYTDGTVQRGGAWNHADGECYPGADHLTCYCTGDLCNDNLCDFCNTARDNSAAWWRLGY
;
A
#
# COMPACT_ATOMS: atom_id res chain seq x y z
N HIS A 1 7.32 38.68 -44.45
CA HIS A 1 8.20 37.52 -44.20
C HIS A 1 8.23 37.24 -42.71
N CYS A 2 7.25 36.48 -42.20
CA CYS A 2 7.36 35.89 -40.87
C CYS A 2 8.10 34.56 -41.04
N SER A 3 9.30 34.44 -40.47
CA SER A 3 10.09 33.22 -40.58
C SER A 3 9.44 32.11 -39.74
N PRO A 4 9.02 30.98 -40.35
CA PRO A 4 8.37 29.88 -39.65
C PRO A 4 9.31 29.17 -38.64
N ASP A 5 10.62 29.38 -38.75
CA ASP A 5 11.63 28.66 -37.98
C ASP A 5 11.58 28.93 -36.47
N ILE A 6 11.20 30.15 -36.07
CA ILE A 6 11.16 30.53 -34.64
C ILE A 6 9.97 29.90 -33.92
N ALA A 7 8.87 29.66 -34.64
CA ALA A 7 7.67 29.04 -34.07
C ALA A 7 7.87 27.52 -33.84
N VAL A 8 8.51 26.84 -34.79
CA VAL A 8 8.77 25.40 -34.71
C VAL A 8 9.77 25.07 -33.59
N MET A 9 10.81 25.89 -33.41
CA MET A 9 11.82 25.66 -32.36
C MET A 9 11.24 25.83 -30.94
N LYS A 10 10.32 26.79 -30.74
CA LYS A 10 9.63 26.96 -29.45
C LYS A 10 8.69 25.82 -29.12
N LEU A 11 8.00 25.26 -30.13
CA LEU A 11 7.11 24.11 -29.96
C LEU A 11 7.89 22.87 -29.50
N LEU A 12 9.06 22.62 -30.09
CA LEU A 12 9.94 21.50 -29.71
C LEU A 12 10.43 21.61 -28.26
N VAL A 13 10.79 22.81 -27.80
CA VAL A 13 11.22 23.04 -26.41
C VAL A 13 10.09 22.80 -25.42
N ILE A 14 8.86 23.22 -25.73
CA ILE A 14 7.68 23.00 -24.88
C ILE A 14 7.34 21.51 -24.79
N VAL A 15 7.40 20.78 -25.92
CA VAL A 15 7.16 19.32 -25.94
C VAL A 15 8.23 18.58 -25.13
N LEU A 16 9.50 18.96 -25.24
CA LEU A 16 10.59 18.32 -24.49
C LEU A 16 10.46 18.55 -22.97
N LEU A 17 10.06 19.77 -22.57
CA LEU A 17 9.78 20.10 -21.16
C LEU A 17 8.57 19.33 -20.62
N ALA A 18 7.52 19.12 -21.43
CA ALA A 18 6.36 18.32 -21.02
C ALA A 18 6.68 16.83 -20.85
N THR A 19 7.64 16.28 -21.61
CA THR A 19 8.04 14.87 -21.50
C THR A 19 8.90 14.55 -20.27
N LEU A 20 9.58 15.54 -19.67
CA LEU A 20 10.42 15.34 -18.48
C LEU A 20 9.62 15.21 -17.17
N LEU A 21 8.31 15.49 -17.18
CA LEU A 21 7.49 15.53 -15.96
C LEU A 21 6.81 14.20 -15.56
N VAL A 22 6.98 13.09 -16.30
CA VAL A 22 6.09 11.92 -16.14
C VAL A 22 6.76 10.64 -15.61
N ILE A 23 7.96 10.72 -15.04
CA ILE A 23 8.48 9.61 -14.22
C ILE A 23 8.06 9.87 -12.77
N ALA A 24 6.78 9.65 -12.49
CA ALA A 24 6.34 9.43 -11.13
C ALA A 24 6.83 8.03 -10.73
N GLU A 25 8.04 7.94 -10.18
CA GLU A 25 8.47 6.74 -9.48
C GLU A 25 7.53 6.56 -8.29
N SER A 26 6.79 5.44 -8.27
CA SER A 26 5.93 5.11 -7.13
C SER A 26 6.82 4.83 -5.94
N ALA A 27 6.78 5.73 -4.96
CA ALA A 27 7.45 5.56 -3.70
C ALA A 27 6.46 5.87 -2.57
N ILE A 28 6.52 5.09 -1.50
CA ILE A 28 5.58 5.19 -0.39
C ILE A 28 6.27 4.80 0.92
N THR A 29 5.88 5.45 2.00
CA THR A 29 6.28 5.08 3.35
C THR A 29 5.14 4.32 4.01
N CYS A 30 5.40 3.12 4.50
CA CYS A 30 4.40 2.28 5.16
C CYS A 30 4.88 1.89 6.55
N TYR A 31 3.95 1.52 7.44
CA TYR A 31 4.31 0.74 8.62
C TYR A 31 4.83 -0.64 8.17
N ASP A 32 5.92 -1.12 8.77
CA ASP A 32 6.58 -2.38 8.42
C ASP A 32 6.89 -3.17 9.70
N CYS A 33 6.05 -4.16 10.01
CA CYS A 33 6.14 -4.89 11.28
C CYS A 33 5.45 -6.26 11.20
N VAL A 34 5.74 -7.10 12.20
CA VAL A 34 4.98 -8.34 12.50
C VAL A 34 4.89 -8.54 14.01
N ASN A 35 3.70 -8.89 14.53
CA ASN A 35 3.53 -9.17 15.97
C ASN A 35 4.02 -10.57 16.39
N ASN A 36 4.00 -11.53 15.46
CA ASN A 36 4.44 -12.90 15.69
C ASN A 36 5.37 -13.38 14.54
N PRO A 37 6.70 -13.33 14.71
CA PRO A 37 7.66 -13.61 13.64
C PRO A 37 7.85 -15.12 13.39
N THR A 38 7.17 -16.00 14.13
CA THR A 38 7.26 -17.46 13.88
C THR A 38 6.84 -17.83 12.46
N ALA A 39 6.01 -17.00 11.82
CA ALA A 39 5.65 -17.11 10.41
C ALA A 39 6.61 -16.35 9.46
N PHE A 40 7.38 -15.34 9.93
CA PHE A 40 8.16 -14.42 9.10
C PHE A 40 9.47 -13.98 9.80
N SER A 41 10.54 -14.75 9.64
CA SER A 41 11.82 -14.50 10.35
C SER A 41 12.63 -13.30 9.84
N TRP A 42 12.23 -12.68 8.73
CA TRP A 42 12.95 -11.56 8.10
C TRP A 42 12.35 -10.19 8.41
N LEU A 43 11.22 -10.13 9.12
CA LEU A 43 10.60 -8.88 9.55
C LEU A 43 10.98 -8.58 11.00
N ALA A 44 11.10 -7.28 11.30
CA ALA A 44 11.28 -6.84 12.68
C ALA A 44 10.03 -7.21 13.49
N GLN A 45 10.25 -7.92 14.59
CA GLN A 45 9.19 -8.26 15.52
C GLN A 45 8.82 -7.01 16.33
N ASP A 46 7.53 -6.68 16.32
CA ASP A 46 6.95 -5.63 17.14
C ASP A 46 5.62 -6.13 17.74
N SER A 47 5.55 -6.28 19.07
CA SER A 47 4.35 -6.75 19.77
C SER A 47 3.13 -5.85 19.54
N GLU A 48 3.36 -4.57 19.26
CA GLU A 48 2.30 -3.57 19.05
C GLU A 48 1.79 -3.56 17.61
N CYS A 49 2.38 -4.34 16.70
CA CYS A 49 1.99 -4.36 15.28
C CYS A 49 0.50 -4.69 15.05
N ALA A 50 -0.12 -5.42 15.99
CA ALA A 50 -1.54 -5.77 15.96
C ALA A 50 -2.46 -4.71 16.57
N ASN A 51 -1.95 -3.59 17.06
CA ASN A 51 -2.79 -2.53 17.59
C ASN A 51 -3.51 -1.76 16.48
N ALA A 52 -4.78 -1.46 16.70
CA ALA A 52 -5.44 -0.39 15.97
C ALA A 52 -4.72 0.93 16.28
N SER A 53 -4.55 1.79 15.27
CA SER A 53 -3.77 3.04 15.38
C SER A 53 -2.28 2.81 15.63
N TYR A 54 -1.70 1.77 15.02
CA TYR A 54 -0.26 1.51 15.12
C TYR A 54 0.54 2.72 14.61
N SER A 55 1.53 3.15 15.39
CA SER A 55 2.39 4.29 15.09
C SER A 55 3.88 3.97 15.29
N GLY A 56 4.25 2.70 15.11
CA GLY A 56 5.60 2.20 15.35
C GLY A 56 6.50 2.29 14.12
N ASP A 57 7.19 1.20 13.82
CA ASP A 57 8.22 1.13 12.79
C ASP A 57 7.68 1.40 11.39
N THR A 58 8.40 2.25 10.67
CA THR A 58 8.08 2.65 9.30
C THR A 58 9.23 2.33 8.36
N LYS A 59 8.90 2.11 7.09
CA LYS A 59 9.88 1.85 6.04
C LYS A 59 9.49 2.57 4.76
N PHE A 60 10.50 3.18 4.15
CA PHE A 60 10.41 3.74 2.81
C PHE A 60 10.60 2.63 1.77
N TRP A 61 9.67 2.54 0.82
CA TRP A 61 9.70 1.62 -0.31
C TRP A 61 9.79 2.43 -1.60
N SER A 62 10.93 2.37 -2.28
CA SER A 62 11.20 3.16 -3.49
C SER A 62 10.48 2.66 -4.74
N ASP A 63 9.89 1.48 -4.67
CA ASP A 63 9.28 0.77 -5.78
C ASP A 63 7.82 0.37 -5.51
N ALA A 64 7.30 0.59 -4.30
CA ALA A 64 5.92 0.30 -3.94
C ALA A 64 5.00 1.49 -4.20
N ASP A 65 3.76 1.20 -4.56
CA ASP A 65 2.70 2.18 -4.83
C ASP A 65 1.58 2.18 -3.78
N SER A 66 1.63 1.23 -2.85
CA SER A 66 0.60 0.97 -1.87
C SER A 66 1.18 0.39 -0.59
N CYS A 67 0.46 0.56 0.52
CA CYS A 67 0.73 -0.14 1.77
C CYS A 67 -0.22 -1.31 1.91
N ARG A 68 0.24 -2.38 2.58
CA ARG A 68 -0.56 -3.54 2.91
C ARG A 68 -0.62 -3.81 4.40
N MET A 69 -1.67 -4.54 4.77
CA MET A 69 -1.81 -5.21 6.05
C MET A 69 -2.44 -6.57 5.85
N ALA A 70 -1.83 -7.62 6.41
CA ALA A 70 -2.39 -8.97 6.44
C ALA A 70 -2.75 -9.35 7.88
N ILE A 71 -3.98 -9.80 8.09
CA ILE A 71 -4.49 -10.31 9.37
C ILE A 71 -4.75 -11.80 9.20
N TYR A 72 -3.98 -12.62 9.91
CA TYR A 72 -4.05 -14.08 9.87
C TYR A 72 -5.04 -14.63 10.89
N THR A 73 -5.54 -15.85 10.65
CA THR A 73 -6.50 -16.54 11.54
C THR A 73 -5.93 -16.87 12.91
N ASP A 74 -4.61 -16.96 13.03
CA ASP A 74 -3.90 -17.17 14.31
C ASP A 74 -3.71 -15.87 15.12
N GLY A 75 -4.20 -14.73 14.62
CA GLY A 75 -4.02 -13.41 15.23
C GLY A 75 -2.71 -12.72 14.85
N THR A 76 -1.91 -13.30 13.95
CA THR A 76 -0.74 -12.61 13.40
C THR A 76 -1.19 -11.44 12.53
N VAL A 77 -0.54 -10.30 12.71
CA VAL A 77 -0.70 -9.09 11.90
C VAL A 77 0.65 -8.75 11.29
N GLN A 78 0.65 -8.54 9.97
CA GLN A 78 1.82 -8.15 9.19
C GLN A 78 1.51 -6.86 8.43
N ARG A 79 2.42 -5.90 8.46
CA ARG A 79 2.33 -4.62 7.73
C ARG A 79 3.52 -4.48 6.78
N GLY A 80 3.38 -3.75 5.68
CA GLY A 80 4.49 -3.43 4.79
C GLY A 80 4.05 -2.71 3.51
N GLY A 81 4.97 -2.57 2.55
CA GLY A 81 4.67 -2.09 1.20
C GLY A 81 4.07 -3.18 0.30
N ALA A 82 3.41 -2.76 -0.77
CA ALA A 82 2.80 -3.59 -1.81
C ALA A 82 2.86 -2.91 -3.18
N TRP A 83 2.58 -3.69 -4.23
CA TRP A 83 2.69 -3.27 -5.63
C TRP A 83 1.41 -3.56 -6.39
N ASN A 84 0.97 -2.60 -7.22
CA ASN A 84 -0.17 -2.72 -8.12
C ASN A 84 -1.49 -3.01 -7.41
N HIS A 85 -1.71 -2.37 -6.27
CA HIS A 85 -2.95 -2.49 -5.51
C HIS A 85 -3.67 -1.17 -5.37
N ALA A 86 -4.99 -1.20 -5.54
CA ALA A 86 -5.83 -0.01 -5.44
C ALA A 86 -6.15 0.35 -3.98
N ASP A 87 -6.47 1.62 -3.74
CA ASP A 87 -6.93 2.05 -2.43
C ASP A 87 -8.21 1.34 -2.01
N GLY A 88 -8.22 0.76 -0.81
CA GLY A 88 -9.36 0.02 -0.29
C GLY A 88 -9.51 -1.40 -0.84
N GLU A 89 -8.57 -1.89 -1.64
CA GLU A 89 -8.60 -3.26 -2.16
C GLU A 89 -8.35 -4.29 -1.05
N CYS A 90 -9.02 -5.45 -1.13
CA CYS A 90 -8.94 -6.49 -0.12
C CYS A 90 -8.92 -7.87 -0.78
N TYR A 91 -7.94 -8.72 -0.43
CA TYR A 91 -7.79 -10.08 -0.94
C TYR A 91 -7.86 -11.11 0.21
N PRO A 92 -8.85 -12.00 0.21
CA PRO A 92 -8.88 -13.13 1.12
C PRO A 92 -7.88 -14.21 0.66
N GLY A 93 -6.97 -14.59 1.57
CA GLY A 93 -6.15 -15.79 1.47
C GLY A 93 -6.81 -16.98 2.16
N ALA A 94 -6.09 -18.11 2.20
CA ALA A 94 -6.59 -19.32 2.87
C ALA A 94 -6.69 -19.16 4.40
N ASP A 95 -5.75 -18.42 4.99
CA ASP A 95 -5.55 -18.25 6.42
C ASP A 95 -5.41 -16.77 6.83
N HIS A 96 -5.69 -15.83 5.92
CA HIS A 96 -5.55 -14.41 6.19
C HIS A 96 -6.45 -13.56 5.30
N LEU A 97 -6.61 -12.29 5.69
CA LEU A 97 -7.15 -11.23 4.85
C LEU A 97 -6.04 -10.20 4.64
N THR A 98 -5.70 -9.89 3.39
CA THR A 98 -4.78 -8.79 3.06
C THR A 98 -5.57 -7.59 2.54
N CYS A 99 -5.20 -6.41 3.00
CA CYS A 99 -5.87 -5.15 2.74
C CYS A 99 -4.86 -4.13 2.26
N TYR A 100 -5.24 -3.31 1.29
CA TYR A 100 -4.35 -2.39 0.61
C TYR A 100 -4.91 -0.97 0.66
N CYS A 101 -4.01 -0.01 0.76
CA CYS A 101 -4.35 1.40 0.75
C CYS A 101 -3.24 2.20 0.07
N THR A 102 -3.60 3.38 -0.43
CA THR A 102 -2.66 4.32 -1.03
C THR A 102 -2.43 5.52 -0.12
N GLY A 103 -1.23 6.08 -0.17
CA GLY A 103 -0.82 7.19 0.69
C GLY A 103 0.06 6.74 1.85
N ASP A 104 0.94 7.64 2.29
CA ASP A 104 1.90 7.32 3.34
C ASP A 104 1.20 6.91 4.64
N LEU A 105 1.69 5.82 5.23
CA LEU A 105 1.28 5.30 6.54
C LEU A 105 -0.21 4.96 6.65
N CYS A 106 -0.90 4.75 5.52
CA CYS A 106 -2.34 4.45 5.50
C CYS A 106 -2.70 3.06 6.07
N ASN A 107 -1.70 2.19 6.26
CA ASN A 107 -1.88 0.85 6.80
C ASN A 107 -1.84 0.86 8.34
N ASP A 108 -2.59 1.77 8.97
CA ASP A 108 -2.66 1.99 10.43
C ASP A 108 -3.88 1.30 11.10
N ASN A 109 -4.98 1.08 10.35
CA ASN A 109 -6.30 0.76 10.89
C ASN A 109 -6.84 -0.66 10.57
N LEU A 110 -6.17 -1.74 10.99
CA LEU A 110 -6.65 -3.15 11.03
C LEU A 110 -7.68 -3.58 9.95
N CYS A 111 -7.49 -3.18 8.69
CA CYS A 111 -8.42 -3.46 7.60
C CYS A 111 -9.86 -2.93 7.81
N ASP A 112 -10.07 -1.87 8.58
CA ASP A 112 -11.42 -1.35 8.86
C ASP A 112 -12.17 -0.90 7.59
N PHE A 113 -11.44 -0.44 6.58
CA PHE A 113 -11.99 -0.14 5.26
C PHE A 113 -12.44 -1.40 4.49
N CYS A 114 -11.86 -2.57 4.77
CA CYS A 114 -12.32 -3.83 4.21
C CYS A 114 -13.56 -4.35 4.94
N ASN A 115 -13.78 -3.97 6.19
CA ASN A 115 -14.95 -4.39 6.95
C ASN A 115 -16.27 -3.81 6.37
N THR A 116 -16.25 -2.65 5.72
CA THR A 116 -17.43 -2.10 5.01
C THR A 116 -17.72 -2.84 3.69
N ALA A 117 -16.69 -3.37 3.00
CA ALA A 117 -16.88 -4.28 1.88
C ALA A 117 -17.32 -5.69 2.34
N ARG A 118 -16.96 -6.09 3.57
CA ARG A 118 -17.33 -7.36 4.21
C ARG A 118 -18.78 -7.44 4.64
N ASP A 119 -19.49 -6.32 4.80
CA ASP A 119 -20.94 -6.33 5.02
C ASP A 119 -21.72 -6.87 3.81
N ASN A 120 -21.10 -6.92 2.62
CA ASN A 120 -21.64 -7.59 1.44
C ASN A 120 -21.16 -9.04 1.26
N SER A 121 -20.31 -9.57 2.15
CA SER A 121 -19.77 -10.94 2.07
C SER A 121 -19.67 -11.65 3.44
N ALA A 122 -20.47 -11.22 4.42
CA ALA A 122 -20.54 -11.77 5.76
C ALA A 122 -20.82 -13.30 5.76
N ALA A 123 -19.78 -14.12 5.92
CA ALA A 123 -19.93 -15.53 6.30
C ALA A 123 -18.70 -16.20 6.94
N TRP A 124 -17.47 -15.70 6.78
CA TRP A 124 -16.30 -16.55 7.08
C TRP A 124 -15.75 -16.49 8.52
N TRP A 125 -16.03 -15.44 9.31
CA TRP A 125 -15.51 -15.32 10.68
C TRP A 125 -16.52 -15.65 11.79
N ARG A 126 -17.79 -15.92 11.44
CA ARG A 126 -18.83 -16.35 12.41
C ARG A 126 -18.90 -17.86 12.63
N LEU A 127 -18.07 -18.65 11.93
CA LEU A 127 -17.94 -20.08 12.17
C LEU A 127 -16.63 -20.30 12.91
N GLY A 128 -16.71 -20.28 14.24
CA GLY A 128 -15.56 -20.56 15.10
C GLY A 128 -14.90 -21.89 14.75
N TYR A 129 -13.73 -21.78 14.12
CA TYR A 129 -12.69 -22.80 14.04
C TYR A 129 -11.38 -22.16 14.50
#